data_AF-A0A842U7U7-F1
#
_entry.id   AF-A0A842U7U7-F1
#
_cell.length_a   1.000
_cell.length_b   1.000
_cell.length_c   1.000
_cell.angle_alpha   90.00
_cell.angle_beta   90.00
_cell.angle_gamma   90.00
#
_symmetry.space_group_name_H-M   'P 1'
#
loop_
_entity.id
_entity.type
_entity.pdbx_description
1 polymer ?
#
loop_
_entity_poly.entity_id
_entity_poly.type
_entity_poly.pdbx_seq_one_letter_code
_entity_poly.pdbx_strand_id
1 'polypeptide(L)' 'MKNLDEIKDIIKKHKPELLEKYYLNSMNIFGSFSKKKETSKSDVDILVEIDGQIGGYFI' A
#
# COMPACT_ATOMS: atom_id res chain seq x y z
N MET A 1 -2.79 17.42 -4.25
CA MET A 1 -2.48 15.98 -4.31
C MET A 1 -1.02 15.83 -4.68
N LYS A 2 -0.27 14.94 -3.99
CA LYS A 2 1.12 14.60 -4.35
C LYS A 2 1.14 13.92 -5.72
N ASN A 3 2.23 14.05 -6.46
CA ASN A 3 2.34 13.37 -7.75
C ASN A 3 2.57 11.85 -7.54
N LEU A 4 2.27 11.03 -8.55
CA LEU A 4 2.38 9.57 -8.44
C LEU A 4 3.81 9.10 -8.11
N ASP A 5 4.83 9.81 -8.59
CA ASP A 5 6.23 9.45 -8.36
C ASP A 5 6.65 9.74 -6.91
N GLU A 6 6.18 10.85 -6.34
CA GLU A 6 6.36 11.21 -4.94
C GLU A 6 5.67 10.18 -4.02
N ILE A 7 4.47 9.72 -4.39
CA ILE A 7 3.77 8.66 -3.66
C ILE A 7 4.57 7.35 -3.71
N LYS A 8 5.08 6.98 -4.90
CA LYS A 8 5.93 5.78 -5.07
C LYS A 8 7.20 5.89 -4.24
N ASP A 9 7.84 7.05 -4.19
CA ASP A 9 9.07 7.27 -3.43
C ASP A 9 8.82 7.16 -1.93
N ILE A 10 7.72 7.73 -1.42
CA ILE A 10 7.31 7.58 -0.02
C ILE A 10 7.07 6.09 0.30
N ILE A 11 6.27 5.39 -0.52
CA ILE A 11 5.99 3.97 -0.30
C ILE A 11 7.29 3.16 -0.35
N LYS A 12 8.17 3.40 -1.33
CA LYS A 12 9.45 2.70 -1.46
C LYS A 12 10.37 2.94 -0.27
N LYS A 13 10.39 4.15 0.28
CA LYS A 13 11.17 4.51 1.47
C LYS A 13 10.71 3.74 2.71
N HIS A 14 9.40 3.60 2.90
CA HIS A 14 8.83 2.93 4.07
C HIS A 14 8.59 1.43 3.86
N LYS A 15 8.68 0.93 2.62
CA LYS A 15 8.39 -0.47 2.28
C LYS A 15 9.16 -1.46 3.15
N PRO A 16 10.49 -1.37 3.35
CA PRO A 16 11.21 -2.35 4.16
C PRO A 16 10.69 -2.43 5.61
N GLU A 17 10.48 -1.28 6.25
CA GLU A 17 9.95 -1.20 7.62
C GLU A 17 8.53 -1.80 7.71
N LEU A 18 7.68 -1.53 6.73
CA LEU A 18 6.30 -2.02 6.70
C LEU A 18 6.23 -3.54 6.44
N LEU A 19 7.07 -4.06 5.53
CA LEU A 19 7.15 -5.50 5.28
C LEU A 19 7.58 -6.26 6.54
N GLU A 20 8.59 -5.75 7.25
CA GLU A 20 9.09 -6.37 8.48
C GLU A 20 8.08 -6.26 9.64
N LYS A 21 7.57 -5.06 9.91
CA LYS A 21 6.70 -4.78 11.07
C LYS A 21 5.37 -5.52 11.00
N TYR A 22 4.83 -5.69 9.79
CA TYR A 22 3.51 -6.28 9.59
C TYR A 22 3.55 -7.65 8.91
N TYR A 23 4.73 -8.25 8.77
CA TYR A 23 4.93 -9.55 8.13
C TYR A 23 4.27 -9.62 6.74
N LEU A 24 4.48 -8.57 5.94
CA LEU A 24 3.92 -8.49 4.59
C LEU A 24 4.89 -9.14 3.60
N ASN A 25 4.36 -9.92 2.66
CA ASN A 25 5.10 -10.42 1.50
C ASN A 25 5.30 -9.32 0.45
N SER A 26 4.22 -8.58 0.14
CA SER A 26 4.25 -7.58 -0.92
C SER A 26 3.29 -6.42 -0.67
N MET A 27 3.53 -5.30 -1.35
CA MET A 27 2.67 -4.11 -1.32
C MET A 27 2.62 -3.47 -2.71
N ASN A 28 1.42 -3.09 -3.15
CA ASN A 28 1.15 -2.50 -4.46
C ASN A 28 0.13 -1.36 -4.36
N ILE A 29 0.27 -0.33 -5.21
CA ILE A 29 -0.71 0.76 -5.33
C ILE A 29 -1.90 0.27 -6.14
N PHE A 30 -3.10 0.54 -5.65
CA PHE A 30 -4.36 0.14 -6.28
C PHE A 30 -5.28 1.34 -6.52
N GLY A 31 -6.54 1.06 -6.88
CA GLY A 31 -7.59 2.08 -6.95
C GLY A 31 -7.45 3.08 -8.11
N SER A 32 -7.75 4.34 -7.83
CA SER A 32 -7.79 5.40 -8.85
C SER A 32 -6.41 5.64 -9.48
N PHE A 33 -5.33 5.54 -8.69
CA PHE A 33 -3.96 5.69 -9.13
C PHE A 33 -3.47 4.57 -10.07
N SER A 34 -3.97 3.33 -9.91
CA SER A 34 -3.63 2.24 -10.85
C SER A 34 -4.33 2.40 -12.21
N LYS A 35 -5.47 3.11 -12.23
CA LYS A 35 -6.27 3.37 -13.44
C LYS A 35 -5.97 4.72 -14.12
N LYS A 36 -5.05 5.53 -13.57
CA LYS A 36 -4.79 6.92 -14.01
C LYS A 36 -6.06 7.79 -14.00
N LYS A 37 -6.93 7.58 -13.02
CA LYS A 37 -8.22 8.30 -12.85
C LYS A 37 -8.27 9.06 -11.51
N GLU A 38 -7.12 9.30 -10.90
CA GLU A 38 -6.99 10.08 -9.68
C GLU A 38 -7.39 11.54 -9.91
N THR A 39 -8.02 12.15 -8.91
CA THR A 39 -8.42 13.57 -8.88
C THR A 39 -7.74 14.25 -7.71
N SER A 40 -7.74 15.58 -7.63
CA SER A 40 -7.11 16.29 -6.51
C SER A 40 -7.64 15.91 -5.11
N LYS A 41 -8.80 15.25 -5.03
CA LYS A 41 -9.45 14.74 -3.81
C LYS A 41 -9.29 13.24 -3.60
N SER A 42 -8.60 12.54 -4.51
CA SER A 42 -8.41 11.10 -4.43
C SER A 42 -7.45 10.72 -3.29
N ASP A 43 -7.78 9.61 -2.66
CA ASP A 43 -6.98 8.85 -1.72
C ASP A 43 -6.07 7.84 -2.45
N VAL A 44 -5.13 7.26 -1.69
CA VAL A 44 -4.21 6.23 -2.18
C VAL A 44 -4.60 4.90 -1.56
N ASP A 45 -5.08 3.99 -2.40
CA ASP A 45 -5.36 2.61 -2.00
C ASP A 45 -4.08 1.77 -2.10
N ILE A 46 -3.78 0.99 -1.06
CA ILE A 46 -2.64 0.05 -1.05
C ILE A 46 -3.17 -1.36 -0.82
N LEU A 47 -2.84 -2.25 -1.76
CA LEU A 47 -3.04 -3.68 -1.61
C LEU A 47 -1.79 -4.27 -0.96
N VAL A 48 -1.97 -5.07 0.08
CA VAL A 48 -0.88 -5.78 0.75
C VAL A 48 -1.11 -7.28 0.67
N GLU A 49 -0.04 -8.02 0.54
CA GLU A 49 -0.01 -9.47 0.65
C GLU A 49 0.74 -9.83 1.93
N ILE A 50 0.19 -10.73 2.73
CA ILE A 50 0.73 -11.07 4.06
C ILE A 50 1.45 -12.41 3.96
N ASP A 51 2.67 -12.47 4.50
CA ASP A 51 3.45 -13.70 4.62
C ASP A 51 3.13 -14.37 5.97
N GLY A 52 1.94 -14.97 6.07
CA GLY A 52 1.51 -15.62 7.30
C GLY A 52 -0.01 -15.74 7.47
N GLN A 53 -0.42 -16.25 8.63
CA GLN A 53 -1.84 -16.31 8.99
C GLN A 53 -2.34 -14.93 9.42
N ILE A 54 -3.38 -14.45 8.74
CA ILE A 54 -4.14 -13.27 9.15
C ILE A 54 -5.16 -13.72 10.20
N GLY A 55 -4.81 -13.55 11.47
CA GLY A 55 -5.73 -13.71 12.61
C GLY A 55 -5.90 -15.15 13.12
N GLY A 56 -5.81 -15.28 14.45
CA GLY A 56 -6.49 -16.33 15.21
C GLY A 56 -7.56 -15.66 16.06
N TYR A 57 -8.76 -16.23 16.09
CA TYR A 57 -9.99 -15.78 16.79
C TYR A 57 -10.87 -14.79 16.02
N PHE A 58 -11.74 -15.35 15.17
CA PHE A 58 -13.11 -14.85 15.07
C PHE A 58 -13.87 -15.37 16.30
N ILE A 59 -14.40 -14.47 17.13
CA ILE A 59 -15.39 -14.79 18.19
C ILE A 59 -16.76 -14.35 17.69
#